data_AF-D9MWS8-F1
#
_entry.id   AF-D9MWS8-F1
#
_cell.length_a   1.000
_cell.length_b   1.000
_cell.length_c   1.000
_cell.angle_alpha   90.00
_cell.angle_beta   90.00
_cell.angle_gamma   90.00
#
_symmetry.space_group_name_H-M   'P 1'
#
loop_
_entity.id
_entity.type
_entity.pdbx_description
1 polymer ?
#
loop_
_entity_poly.entity_id
_entity_poly.type
_entity_poly.pdbx_seq_one_letter_code
_entity_poly.pdbx_strand_id
1 'polypeptide(L)' 'HLPVVVEGVLLSVADYTGFLYVRTGTPEYVRLIEQGSLRTFGGHTTVIAAFFAAFVSMLVFCVWWYF' A
#
# COMPACT_ATOMS: atom_id res chain seq x y z
N HIS A 1 6.95 9.35 2.71
CA HIS A 1 7.84 8.69 1.74
C HIS A 1 8.99 9.62 1.42
N LEU A 2 10.17 9.41 2.00
CA LEU A 2 11.37 10.15 1.61
C LEU A 2 11.95 9.47 0.35
N PRO A 3 12.13 10.17 -0.77
CA PRO A 3 12.75 9.61 -1.96
C PRO A 3 14.26 9.47 -1.77
N VAL A 4 14.83 8.39 -2.32
CA VAL A 4 16.27 8.11 -2.40
C VAL A 4 16.57 7.57 -3.79
N VAL A 5 17.71 7.97 -4.36
CA VAL A 5 18.19 7.42 -5.63
C VAL A 5 19.29 6.40 -5.33
N VAL A 6 19.10 5.16 -5.78
CA VAL A 6 20.04 4.05 -5.60
C VAL A 6 20.30 3.43 -6.97
N GLU A 7 21.57 3.32 -7.37
CA GLU A 7 21.95 2.78 -8.69
C GLU A 7 21.19 3.43 -9.87
N GLY A 8 20.87 4.73 -9.76
CA GLY A 8 20.12 5.48 -10.77
C GLY A 8 18.59 5.28 -10.75
N VAL A 9 18.06 4.45 -9.83
CA VAL A 9 16.62 4.19 -9.67
C VAL A 9 16.06 4.99 -8.50
N LEU A 10 14.89 5.63 -8.70
CA LEU A 10 14.15 6.30 -7.65
C LEU A 10 13.39 5.29 -6.79
N LEU A 11 13.72 5.22 -5.51
CA LEU A 11 13.06 4.37 -4.52
C LEU A 11 12.61 5.21 -3.34
N SER A 12 11.64 4.70 -2.56
CA SER A 12 11.39 5.24 -1.23
C SER A 12 12.36 4.61 -0.22
N VAL A 13 12.68 5.30 0.88
CA VAL A 13 13.45 4.71 1.98
C VAL A 13 12.84 3.38 2.44
N ALA A 14 11.52 3.26 2.47
CA ALA A 14 10.84 2.03 2.87
C ALA A 14 11.13 0.88 1.89
N ASP A 15 11.10 1.14 0.58
CA ASP A 15 11.42 0.11 -0.41
C ASP A 15 12.90 -0.26 -0.36
N TYR A 16 13.78 0.72 -0.20
CA TYR A 16 15.22 0.48 -0.06
C TYR A 16 15.56 -0.39 1.16
N THR A 17 14.92 -0.14 2.32
CA THR A 17 15.11 -1.02 3.49
C THR A 17 14.64 -2.45 3.22
N GLY A 18 13.57 -2.63 2.44
CA GLY A 18 13.08 -3.95 2.04
C GLY A 18 14.00 -4.69 1.06
N PHE A 19 14.81 -3.96 0.29
CA PHE A 19 15.86 -4.52 -0.56
C PHE A 19 17.16 -4.81 0.21
N LEU A 20 17.54 -3.94 1.16
CA LEU A 20 18.74 -4.13 1.98
C LEU A 20 18.62 -5.33 2.93
N TYR A 21 17.48 -5.47 3.61
CA TYR A 21 17.24 -6.56 4.54
C TYR A 21 16.50 -7.70 3.83
N VAL A 22 17.26 -8.69 3.36
CA VAL A 22 16.72 -9.82 2.59
C VAL A 22 15.73 -10.64 3.42
N ARG A 23 14.53 -10.84 2.88
CA ARG A 23 13.49 -11.70 3.45
C ARG A 23 13.30 -12.94 2.57
N THR A 24 13.86 -14.07 3.00
CA THR A 24 13.96 -15.32 2.20
C THR A 24 12.63 -15.88 1.71
N GLY A 25 11.54 -15.68 2.46
CA GLY A 25 10.20 -16.18 2.11
C GLY A 25 9.22 -15.15 1.57
N THR A 26 9.60 -13.86 1.45
CA THR A 26 8.69 -12.79 1.04
C THR A 26 9.33 -11.90 -0.04
N PRO A 27 9.41 -12.39 -1.28
CA PRO A 27 9.98 -11.64 -2.39
C PRO A 27 9.08 -10.45 -2.78
N GLU A 28 9.65 -9.48 -3.50
CA GLU A 28 9.00 -8.21 -3.84
C GLU A 28 7.66 -8.39 -4.57
N TYR A 29 7.60 -9.31 -5.54
CA TYR A 29 6.41 -9.56 -6.37
C TYR A 29 5.20 -10.11 -5.60
N VAL A 30 5.39 -10.55 -4.35
CA VAL A 30 4.29 -11.00 -3.47
C VAL A 30 3.60 -9.83 -2.76
N ARG A 31 4.18 -8.62 -2.81
CA ARG A 31 3.61 -7.45 -2.13
C ARG A 31 2.31 -7.01 -2.80
N LEU A 32 1.25 -6.93 -2.00
CA LEU A 32 -0.02 -6.32 -2.39
C LEU A 32 0.01 -4.83 -2.03
N ILE A 33 0.57 -4.02 -2.93
CA ILE A 33 0.64 -2.55 -2.81
C ILE A 33 0.07 -1.90 -4.07
N GLU A 34 -0.10 -0.59 -4.05
CA GLU A 34 -0.52 0.15 -5.24
C GLU A 34 0.55 0.07 -6.35
N GLN A 35 0.16 -0.39 -7.55
CA GLN A 35 1.00 -0.39 -8.77
C GLN A 35 0.42 0.49 -9.90
N GLY A 36 -0.69 1.21 -9.62
CA GLY A 36 -1.46 1.95 -10.61
C GLY A 36 -2.35 1.07 -11.49
N SER A 37 -3.36 1.67 -12.10
CA SER A 37 -4.23 1.03 -13.11
C SER A 37 -4.65 2.06 -14.16
N LEU A 38 -5.12 1.61 -15.33
CA LEU A 38 -5.64 2.50 -16.38
C LEU A 38 -6.86 3.32 -15.93
N ARG A 39 -7.47 2.98 -14.79
CA ARG A 39 -8.64 3.65 -14.23
C ARG A 39 -8.33 4.54 -13.02
N THR A 40 -7.08 4.59 -12.54
CA THR A 40 -6.74 5.38 -11.35
C THR A 40 -6.48 6.84 -11.71
N PHE A 41 -7.04 7.75 -10.91
CA PHE A 41 -6.59 9.15 -10.87
C PHE A 41 -5.40 9.23 -9.91
N GLY A 42 -4.20 9.42 -10.47
CA GLY A 42 -2.94 9.45 -9.70
C GLY A 42 -2.99 10.46 -8.55
N GLY A 43 -2.45 10.09 -7.39
CA GLY A 43 -2.39 10.95 -6.20
C GLY A 43 -3.66 11.01 -5.34
N HIS A 44 -4.81 10.50 -5.80
CA HIS A 44 -6.07 10.48 -5.03
C HIS A 44 -6.39 9.12 -4.39
N THR A 45 -5.56 8.11 -4.61
CA THR A 45 -5.79 6.72 -4.18
C THR A 45 -6.00 6.60 -2.68
N THR A 46 -5.22 7.34 -1.87
CA THR A 46 -5.28 7.31 -0.40
C THR A 46 -6.63 7.76 0.15
N VAL A 47 -7.17 8.85 -0.39
CA VAL A 47 -8.46 9.42 0.04
C VAL A 47 -9.59 8.45 -0.30
N ILE A 48 -9.61 7.95 -1.53
CA ILE A 48 -10.63 6.98 -1.98
C ILE A 48 -10.59 5.70 -1.13
N ALA A 49 -9.40 5.17 -0.86
CA ALA A 49 -9.22 4.00 -0.02
C ALA A 49 -9.68 4.23 1.43
N ALA A 50 -9.41 5.41 2.00
CA ALA A 50 -9.85 5.76 3.36
C ALA A 50 -11.38 5.83 3.48
N PHE A 51 -12.07 6.48 2.53
CA PHE A 51 -13.53 6.52 2.51
C PHE A 51 -14.15 5.13 2.34
N PHE A 52 -13.57 4.33 1.43
CA PHE A 52 -14.00 2.94 1.23
C PHE A 52 -13.84 2.11 2.51
N ALA A 53 -12.68 2.19 3.16
CA ALA A 53 -12.41 1.48 4.41
C ALA A 53 -13.36 1.92 5.54
N ALA A 54 -13.63 3.23 5.67
CA ALA A 54 -14.57 3.75 6.65
C ALA A 54 -15.99 3.20 6.43
N PHE A 55 -16.48 3.19 5.19
CA PHE A 55 -17.80 2.63 4.86
C PHE A 55 -17.90 1.14 5.21
N VAL A 56 -16.91 0.35 4.79
CA VAL A 56 -16.89 -1.10 5.09
C VAL A 56 -16.77 -1.34 6.59
N SER A 57 -15.95 -0.57 7.30
CA SER A 57 -15.79 -0.69 8.76
C SER A 57 -17.08 -0.41 9.52
N MET A 58 -17.92 0.53 9.07
CA MET A 58 -19.22 0.81 9.68
C MET A 58 -20.15 -0.40 9.58
N LEU A 59 -20.19 -1.06 8.42
CA LEU A 59 -20.99 -2.27 8.23
C LEU A 59 -20.48 -3.43 9.07
N VAL A 60 -19.16 -3.68 9.06
CA VAL A 60 -18.53 -4.72 9.88
C VAL A 60 -18.78 -4.47 11.36
N PHE A 61 -18.67 -3.21 11.81
CA PHE A 61 -18.97 -2.83 13.19
C PHE A 61 -20.43 -3.12 13.56
N CYS A 62 -21.41 -2.72 12.73
CA CYS A 62 -22.81 -3.03 12.97
C CYS A 62 -23.05 -4.54 13.05
N VAL A 63 -22.54 -5.33 12.11
CA VAL A 63 -22.72 -6.79 12.09
C VAL A 63 -22.08 -7.44 13.32
N TRP A 64 -20.84 -7.08 13.61
CA TRP A 64 -20.08 -7.65 14.72
C TRP A 64 -20.63 -7.24 16.08
N TRP A 65 -21.22 -6.05 16.20
CA TRP A 65 -21.84 -5.61 17.44
C TRP A 65 -23.07 -6.44 17.83
N TYR A 66 -23.80 -6.97 16.84
CA TYR A 66 -25.00 -7.79 17.06
C TYR A 66 -24.72 -9.30 17.08
N PHE A 67 -23.50 -9.73 16.77
CA PHE A 67 -23.08 -11.14 16.81
C PHE A 67 -22.36 -11.45 18.11
#